data_AF-A0A1S7TKA1-F1
#
_entry.id   AF-A0A1S7TKA1-F1
#
_cell.length_a   1.000
_cell.length_b   1.000
_cell.length_c   1.000
_cell.angle_alpha   90.00
_cell.angle_beta   90.00
_cell.angle_gamma   90.00
#
_symmetry.space_group_name_H-M   'P 1'
#
loop_
_entity.id
_entity.type
_entity.pdbx_description
1 polymer ?
#
loop_
_entity_poly.entity_id
_entity_poly.type
_entity_poly.pdbx_seq_one_letter_code
_entity_poly.pdbx_strand_id
1 'polypeptide(L)'
;MMIARSEGLTKTYNRFHARGENAADIARLRALHHEMDVEVLRAYGWDDLANRVLPEFIEQDADEGKTPKTRLDWPEEFKDEVLARLLALNAERAAAERAAGMVPVDEGEDDEVDGREENDA
;
A
#
# COMPACT_ATOMS: atom_id res chain seq x y z
N MET A 1 -17.87 -1.42 -19.08
CA MET A 1 -16.45 -1.14 -19.40
C MET A 1 -15.74 -2.37 -19.96
N MET A 2 -15.50 -3.42 -19.18
CA MET A 2 -14.82 -4.64 -19.66
C MET A 2 -15.61 -5.40 -20.73
N ILE A 3 -16.90 -5.65 -20.48
CA ILE A 3 -17.79 -6.34 -21.43
C ILE A 3 -18.00 -5.48 -22.69
N ALA A 4 -18.13 -4.16 -22.53
CA ALA A 4 -18.32 -3.23 -23.63
C ALA A 4 -17.08 -3.05 -24.53
N ARG A 5 -15.88 -3.35 -24.01
CA ARG A 5 -14.60 -3.20 -24.73
C ARG A 5 -13.90 -4.53 -25.01
N SER A 6 -14.49 -5.67 -24.63
CA SER A 6 -13.86 -7.00 -24.70
C SER A 6 -12.44 -7.04 -24.10
N GLU A 7 -12.24 -6.30 -23.01
CA GLU A 7 -10.95 -6.17 -22.31
C GLU A 7 -10.99 -6.91 -20.97
N GLY A 8 -9.92 -7.66 -20.68
CA GLY A 8 -9.71 -8.27 -19.36
C GLY A 8 -9.13 -7.29 -18.33
N LEU A 9 -9.15 -7.69 -17.06
CA LEU A 9 -8.74 -6.87 -15.90
C LEU A 9 -7.36 -6.25 -16.06
N THR A 10 -6.35 -7.01 -16.51
CA THR A 10 -4.99 -6.51 -16.70
C THR A 10 -4.94 -5.34 -17.71
N LYS A 11 -5.64 -5.44 -18.83
CA LYS A 11 -5.66 -4.37 -19.86
C LYS A 11 -6.33 -3.11 -19.32
N THR A 12 -7.48 -3.29 -18.67
CA THR A 12 -8.18 -2.20 -17.99
C THR A 12 -7.31 -1.52 -16.94
N TYR A 13 -6.57 -2.30 -16.14
CA TYR A 13 -5.74 -1.80 -15.06
C TYR A 13 -4.50 -1.04 -15.59
N ASN A 14 -3.93 -1.51 -16.71
CA ASN A 14 -2.88 -0.75 -17.40
C ASN A 14 -3.40 0.61 -17.89
N ARG A 15 -4.62 0.66 -18.43
CA ARG A 15 -5.28 1.91 -18.86
C ARG A 15 -5.57 2.82 -17.67
N PHE A 16 -5.98 2.26 -16.54
CA PHE A 16 -6.18 2.99 -15.30
C PHE A 16 -4.91 3.74 -14.85
N HIS A 17 -3.73 3.13 -14.99
CA HIS A 17 -2.47 3.76 -14.62
C HIS A 17 -1.82 4.61 -15.72
N ALA A 18 -2.28 4.51 -16.97
CA ALA A 18 -1.71 5.26 -18.09
C ALA A 18 -2.07 6.76 -18.01
N ARG A 19 -1.06 7.63 -17.87
CA ARG A 19 -1.25 9.10 -17.81
C ARG A 19 -1.99 9.69 -19.01
N GLY A 20 -1.76 9.13 -20.21
CA GLY A 20 -2.39 9.59 -21.44
C GLY A 20 -3.83 9.11 -21.68
N GLU A 21 -4.35 8.24 -20.81
CA GLU A 21 -5.71 7.69 -20.96
C GLU A 21 -6.76 8.65 -20.39
N ASN A 22 -7.64 9.10 -21.28
CA ASN A 22 -8.68 10.11 -21.03
C ASN A 22 -10.08 9.61 -21.36
N ALA A 23 -10.26 8.32 -21.66
CA ALA A 23 -11.58 7.76 -21.89
C ALA A 23 -12.47 7.94 -20.65
N ALA A 24 -13.72 8.37 -20.89
CA ALA A 24 -14.65 8.74 -19.81
C ALA A 24 -14.92 7.60 -18.81
N ASP A 25 -14.83 6.35 -19.24
CA ASP A 25 -14.97 5.17 -18.38
C ASP A 25 -13.77 5.00 -17.43
N ILE A 26 -12.56 5.26 -17.91
CA ILE A 26 -11.34 5.23 -17.08
C ILE A 26 -11.30 6.43 -16.13
N ALA A 27 -11.69 7.63 -16.59
CA ALA A 27 -11.81 8.80 -15.73
C ALA A 27 -12.82 8.55 -14.59
N ARG A 28 -13.97 7.95 -14.91
CA ARG A 28 -14.97 7.54 -13.91
C ARG A 28 -14.42 6.49 -12.95
N LEU A 29 -13.67 5.51 -13.44
CA LEU A 29 -13.06 4.49 -12.59
C LEU A 29 -12.05 5.13 -11.60
N ARG A 30 -11.23 6.08 -12.06
CA ARG A 30 -10.30 6.83 -11.20
C ARG A 30 -11.03 7.64 -10.12
N ALA A 31 -12.11 8.32 -10.50
CA ALA A 31 -12.94 9.07 -9.54
C ALA A 31 -13.54 8.17 -8.46
N LEU A 32 -14.10 7.01 -8.85
CA LEU A 32 -14.65 6.04 -7.90
C LEU A 32 -13.58 5.44 -6.98
N HIS A 33 -12.37 5.21 -7.50
CA HIS A 33 -11.26 4.72 -6.69
C HIS A 33 -10.85 5.76 -5.64
N HIS A 34 -10.75 7.03 -6.03
CA HIS A 34 -10.46 8.11 -5.11
C HIS A 34 -11.57 8.32 -4.07
N GLU A 35 -12.84 8.22 -4.47
CA GLU A 35 -13.97 8.28 -3.53
C GLU A 35 -13.89 7.15 -2.49
N MET A 36 -13.59 5.93 -2.94
CA MET A 36 -13.37 4.79 -2.04
C MET A 36 -12.21 5.05 -1.07
N ASP A 37 -11.08 5.58 -1.55
CA ASP A 37 -9.92 5.92 -0.70
C ASP A 37 -10.29 6.93 0.40
N VAL A 38 -11.05 7.96 0.05
CA VAL A 38 -11.55 8.97 1.00
C VAL A 38 -12.43 8.32 2.07
N GLU A 39 -13.40 7.50 1.66
CA GLU A 39 -14.33 6.85 2.60
C GLU A 39 -13.62 5.84 3.51
N VAL A 40 -12.62 5.12 3.01
CA VAL A 40 -11.80 4.22 3.83
C VAL A 40 -11.05 5.02 4.90
N LEU A 41 -10.39 6.12 4.53
CA LEU A 41 -9.68 6.97 5.49
C LEU A 41 -10.62 7.56 6.55
N ARG A 42 -11.83 7.97 6.15
CA ARG A 42 -12.87 8.43 7.11
C ARG A 42 -13.35 7.32 8.03
N ALA A 43 -13.48 6.09 7.54
CA ALA A 43 -13.87 4.94 8.36
C ALA A 43 -12.83 4.62 9.45
N TYR A 44 -11.55 4.90 9.20
CA TYR A 44 -10.49 4.84 10.23
C TYR A 44 -10.48 6.06 11.17
N GLY A 45 -11.34 7.06 10.95
CA GLY A 45 -11.36 8.31 11.71
C GLY A 45 -10.25 9.29 11.33
N TRP A 46 -9.65 9.13 10.15
CA TRP A 46 -8.55 9.97 9.67
C TRP A 46 -9.06 11.04 8.68
N ASP A 47 -9.96 11.90 9.16
CA ASP A 47 -10.56 12.96 8.35
C ASP A 47 -9.52 13.93 7.76
N ASP A 48 -8.42 14.15 8.47
CA ASP A 48 -7.32 14.99 8.01
C ASP A 48 -6.59 14.39 6.79
N LEU A 49 -6.40 13.06 6.78
CA LEU A 49 -5.89 12.33 5.63
C LEU A 49 -6.91 12.30 4.49
N ALA A 50 -8.17 12.03 4.80
CA ALA A 50 -9.26 11.97 3.83
C ALA A 50 -9.47 13.30 3.09
N ASN A 51 -9.19 14.44 3.73
CA ASN A 51 -9.32 15.75 3.11
C ASN A 51 -8.14 16.13 2.19
N ARG A 52 -6.98 15.48 2.34
CA ARG A 52 -5.77 15.79 1.54
C ARG A 52 -5.37 14.68 0.58
N VAL A 53 -5.97 13.49 0.68
CA VAL A 53 -5.66 12.34 -0.18
C VAL A 53 -5.88 12.73 -1.64
N LEU A 54 -4.84 12.61 -2.45
CA LEU A 54 -4.90 12.86 -3.88
C LEU A 54 -3.98 11.84 -4.57
N PRO A 55 -4.51 11.04 -5.50
CA PRO A 55 -3.66 10.15 -6.28
C PRO A 55 -2.88 10.94 -7.33
N GLU A 56 -1.61 10.57 -7.49
CA GLU A 56 -0.68 11.17 -8.44
C GLU A 56 -0.12 10.11 -9.40
N PHE A 57 0.31 10.55 -10.57
CA PHE A 57 1.01 9.68 -11.51
C PHE A 57 2.49 9.64 -11.14
N ILE A 58 2.91 8.52 -10.53
CA ILE A 58 4.27 8.30 -10.07
C ILE A 58 4.98 7.41 -11.09
N GLU A 59 6.14 7.83 -11.54
CA GLU A 59 7.02 6.99 -12.35
C GLU A 59 7.69 5.97 -11.45
N GLN A 60 7.48 4.68 -11.71
CA GLN A 60 8.21 3.62 -11.02
C GLN A 60 9.50 3.35 -11.77
N ASP A 61 10.61 3.38 -11.04
CA ASP A 61 11.90 2.96 -11.55
C ASP A 61 11.78 1.53 -12.07
N ALA A 62 12.25 1.36 -13.29
CA ALA A 62 12.33 0.07 -13.93
C ALA A 62 13.67 -0.59 -13.56
N ASP A 63 13.62 -1.87 -13.17
CA ASP A 63 14.82 -2.70 -13.14
C ASP A 63 15.57 -2.60 -14.48
N GLU A 64 16.90 -2.72 -14.45
CA GLU A 64 17.76 -2.69 -15.63
C GLU A 64 17.14 -3.47 -16.81
N GLY A 65 16.84 -2.74 -17.89
CA GLY A 65 16.29 -3.28 -19.13
C GLY A 65 14.76 -3.24 -19.28
N LYS A 66 14.01 -2.73 -18.30
CA LYS A 66 12.55 -2.52 -18.42
C LYS A 66 12.23 -1.04 -18.69
N THR A 67 11.10 -0.78 -19.33
CA THR A 67 10.58 0.59 -19.48
C THR A 67 10.01 1.07 -18.14
N PRO A 68 10.31 2.32 -17.73
CA PRO A 68 9.68 2.92 -16.55
C PRO A 68 8.17 2.90 -16.72
N LYS A 69 7.46 2.56 -15.63
CA LYS A 69 6.01 2.43 -15.64
C LYS A 69 5.40 3.51 -14.77
N THR A 70 4.58 4.35 -15.38
CA THR A 70 3.73 5.26 -14.63
C THR A 70 2.64 4.48 -13.91
N ARG A 71 2.45 4.74 -12.61
CA ARG A 71 1.37 4.22 -11.78
C ARG A 71 0.61 5.37 -11.16
N LEU A 72 -0.71 5.38 -11.33
CA LEU A 72 -1.60 6.22 -10.53
C LEU A 72 -1.68 5.66 -9.11
N ASP A 73 -1.13 6.37 -8.15
CA ASP A 73 -0.96 5.92 -6.77
C ASP A 73 -0.79 7.12 -5.81
N TRP A 74 -0.75 6.91 -4.50
CA TRP A 74 -0.48 8.00 -3.55
C TRP A 74 1.01 8.35 -3.49
N PRO A 75 1.37 9.63 -3.26
CA PRO A 75 2.74 10.05 -2.98
C PRO A 75 3.36 9.24 -1.84
N GLU A 76 4.67 8.99 -1.91
CA GLU A 76 5.40 8.19 -0.91
C GLU A 76 5.20 8.73 0.51
N GLU A 77 5.34 10.04 0.70
CA GLU A 77 5.11 10.71 1.99
C GLU A 77 3.69 10.44 2.55
N PHE A 78 2.67 10.43 1.69
CA PHE A 78 1.31 10.14 2.11
C PHE A 78 1.14 8.67 2.51
N LYS A 79 1.75 7.76 1.75
CA LYS A 79 1.75 6.32 2.06
C LYS A 79 2.45 6.03 3.38
N ASP A 80 3.59 6.66 3.63
CA ASP A 80 4.35 6.49 4.85
C ASP A 80 3.55 6.96 6.07
N GLU A 81 2.84 8.08 5.96
CA GLU A 81 1.99 8.56 7.05
C GLU A 81 0.82 7.61 7.32
N VAL A 82 0.15 7.11 6.28
CA VAL A 82 -0.90 6.09 6.42
C VAL A 82 -0.35 4.82 7.07
N LEU A 83 0.82 4.35 6.60
CA LEU A 83 1.48 3.16 7.11
C LEU A 83 1.86 3.32 8.59
N ALA A 84 2.41 4.47 8.98
CA ALA A 84 2.75 4.77 10.36
C ALA A 84 1.52 4.71 11.29
N ARG A 85 0.38 5.28 10.86
CA ARG A 85 -0.87 5.21 11.63
C ARG A 85 -1.42 3.79 11.73
N LEU A 86 -1.35 3.01 10.64
CA LEU A 86 -1.74 1.61 10.65
C LEU A 86 -0.88 0.78 11.60
N LEU A 87 0.45 1.00 11.60
CA LEU A 87 1.37 0.33 12.51
C LEU A 87 1.08 0.68 13.98
N ALA A 88 0.80 1.95 14.28
CA ALA A 88 0.42 2.39 15.62
C ALA A 88 -0.89 1.72 16.09
N LEU A 89 -1.93 1.74 15.25
CA LEU A 89 -3.22 1.10 15.56
C LEU A 89 -3.08 -0.41 15.73
N ASN A 90 -2.24 -1.06 14.92
CA ASN A 90 -1.97 -2.48 15.05
C ASN A 90 -1.23 -2.80 16.35
N ALA A 91 -0.24 -1.99 16.74
CA ALA A 91 0.47 -2.16 18.02
C ALA A 91 -0.48 -2.04 19.22
N GLU A 92 -1.42 -1.09 19.20
CA GLU A 92 -2.46 -0.95 20.23
C GLU A 92 -3.36 -2.18 20.31
N ARG A 93 -3.83 -2.67 19.16
CA ARG A 93 -4.65 -3.89 19.09
C ARG A 93 -3.89 -5.11 19.58
N ALA A 94 -2.65 -5.30 19.15
CA ALA A 94 -1.80 -6.39 19.59
C ALA A 94 -1.50 -6.33 21.10
N ALA A 95 -1.39 -5.14 21.69
CA ALA A 95 -1.28 -4.99 23.14
C ALA A 95 -2.58 -5.36 23.86
N ALA A 96 -3.73 -4.94 23.33
CA ALA A 96 -5.04 -5.30 23.87
C ALA A 96 -5.32 -6.82 23.75
N GLU A 97 -4.95 -7.44 22.64
CA GLU A 97 -5.10 -8.88 22.41
C GLU A 97 -4.15 -9.70 23.30
N ARG A 98 -2.90 -9.25 23.51
CA ARG A 98 -1.99 -9.84 24.50
C ARG A 98 -2.54 -9.74 25.92
N ALA A 99 -3.11 -8.59 26.29
CA ALA A 99 -3.77 -8.41 27.59
C ALA A 99 -5.02 -9.30 27.73
N ALA A 100 -5.72 -9.58 26.62
CA ALA A 100 -6.86 -10.48 26.56
C ALA A 100 -6.46 -11.97 26.44
N GLY A 101 -5.17 -12.29 26.35
CA GLY A 101 -4.66 -13.66 26.24
C GLY A 101 -4.95 -14.35 24.88
N MET A 102 -5.18 -13.58 23.83
CA MET A 102 -5.62 -14.07 22.51
C MET A 102 -4.48 -14.30 21.50
N VAL A 103 -3.24 -13.95 21.82
CA VAL A 103 -2.06 -14.12 20.94
C VAL A 103 -1.01 -14.98 21.66
N PRO A 104 -0.40 -15.99 21.00
CA PRO A 104 0.78 -16.65 21.55
C PRO A 104 1.86 -15.60 21.75
N VAL A 105 2.55 -15.64 22.89
CA VAL A 105 3.77 -14.85 23.06
C VAL A 105 4.73 -15.34 21.99
N ASP A 106 5.12 -14.45 21.07
CA ASP A 106 6.30 -14.67 20.25
C ASP A 106 7.47 -14.60 21.22
N GLU A 107 7.81 -15.74 21.82
CA GLU A 107 9.08 -15.93 22.49
C GLU A 107 10.11 -15.84 21.39
N GLY A 108 10.61 -14.63 21.14
CA GLY A 108 11.67 -14.39 20.19
C GLY A 108 12.77 -15.40 20.43
N GLU A 109 13.02 -16.24 19.42
CA GLU A 109 14.26 -16.99 19.32
C GLU A 109 15.37 -15.96 19.13
N ASP A 110 15.82 -15.39 20.25
CA ASP A 110 17.16 -14.85 20.40
C ASP A 110 18.13 -16.03 20.22
N ASP A 111 18.34 -16.46 18.99
CA ASP A 111 19.51 -17.25 18.64
C ASP A 111 20.72 -16.30 18.77
N GLU A 112 21.25 -16.25 20.00
CA GLU A 112 22.61 -15.82 20.30
C GLU A 112 23.55 -16.50 19.30
N VAL A 113 23.99 -15.77 18.29
CA VAL A 113 25.13 -16.18 17.47
C VAL A 113 26.37 -16.01 18.33
N ASP A 114 26.64 -16.98 19.20
CA ASP A 114 27.85 -17.07 20.01
C ASP A 114 29.06 -17.23 19.07
N GLY A 115 29.78 -16.12 18.90
CA GLY A 115 31.07 -16.10 18.24
C GLY A 115 32.08 -16.85 19.09
N ARG A 116 32.42 -18.09 18.68
CA ARG A 116 33.61 -18.78 19.17
C ARG A 116 34.71 -18.74 18.12
N GLU A 117 35.57 -17.73 18.24
CA GLU A 117 36.97 -17.86 17.84
C GLU A 117 37.67 -18.88 18.74
N GLU A 118 38.39 -19.84 18.16
CA GLU A 118 39.61 -20.50 18.69
C GLU A 118 40.05 -21.54 17.63
N ASN A 119 41.08 -21.24 16.82
CA ASN A 119 42.53 -21.45 17.03
C ASN A 119 43.08 -22.71 16.34
N ASP A 120 44.13 -22.48 15.52
CA ASP A 120 45.24 -23.34 15.10
C ASP A 120 45.01 -24.81 14.64
N ALA A 121 45.27 -25.06 13.35
CA ALA A 121 46.30 -26.02 12.85
C ALA A 121 46.48 -25.90 11.33
#